data_AF-A0A147BIA8-F1
#
_entry.id   AF-A0A147BIA8-F1
#
_cell.length_a   1.000
_cell.length_b   1.000
_cell.length_c   1.000
_cell.angle_alpha   90.00
_cell.angle_beta   90.00
_cell.angle_gamma   90.00
#
_symmetry.space_group_name_H-M   'P 1'
#
loop_
_entity.id
_entity.type
_entity.pdbx_description
1 polymer ?
#
loop_
_entity_poly.entity_id
_entity_poly.type
_entity_poly.pdbx_seq_one_letter_code
_entity_poly.pdbx_strand_id
1 'polypeptide(L)' 'LADESADISGTEQLTLGIRFVDMKSKIVREEFVGMVSLEEMNAEAISTAILQTLEELGLNLKNLVGQGYDGCSSMSGCIS' A
#
# COMPACT_ATOMS: atom_id res chain seq x y z
N LEU A 1 -3.49 -3.75 0.42
CA LEU A 1 -4.43 -2.83 1.08
C LEU A 1 -3.60 -1.72 1.67
N ALA A 2 -3.94 -0.48 1.38
CA ALA A 2 -3.27 0.67 1.96
C ALA A 2 -4.33 1.56 2.61
N ASP A 3 -4.08 1.97 3.85
CA ASP A 3 -5.01 2.73 4.69
C ASP A 3 -4.35 4.06 5.08
N GLU A 4 -5.11 5.14 4.95
CA GLU A 4 -4.68 6.49 5.32
C GLU A 4 -5.02 6.78 6.77
N SER A 5 -4.01 7.17 7.55
CA SER A 5 -4.21 7.69 8.90
C SER A 5 -3.52 9.03 9.06
N ALA A 6 -4.29 10.10 9.27
CA ALA A 6 -3.73 11.41 9.58
C ALA A 6 -3.33 11.45 11.06
N ASP A 7 -2.06 11.74 11.34
CA ASP A 7 -1.60 11.99 12.71
C ASP A 7 -2.12 13.36 13.19
N ILE A 8 -2.25 13.51 14.51
CA ILE A 8 -2.71 14.73 15.19
C ILE A 8 -1.80 15.94 14.85
N SER A 9 -0.56 15.68 14.43
CA SER A 9 0.41 16.66 13.94
C SER A 9 0.15 17.16 12.50
N GLY A 10 -0.84 16.61 11.78
CA GLY A 10 -1.08 16.93 10.37
C GLY A 10 -0.15 16.19 9.39
N THR A 11 0.59 15.18 9.86
CA THR A 11 1.42 14.31 9.02
C THR A 11 0.59 13.11 8.58
N GLU A 12 0.48 12.90 7.28
CA GLU A 12 -0.25 11.78 6.70
C GLU A 12 0.61 10.51 6.82
N GLN A 13 0.05 9.45 7.39
CA GLN A 13 0.72 8.16 7.51
C GLN A 13 -0.04 7.13 6.68
N LEU A 14 0.71 6.41 5.85
CA LEU A 14 0.19 5.34 5.04
C LEU A 14 0.50 3.99 5.68
N THR A 15 -0.54 3.25 6.03
CA THR A 15 -0.42 1.90 6.55
C THR A 15 -0.49 0.89 5.40
N LEU A 16 0.47 -0.01 5.30
CA LEU A 16 0.58 -0.99 4.23
C LEU A 16 0.34 -2.42 4.73
N GLY A 17 -0.67 -3.07 4.15
CA GLY A 17 -0.95 -4.49 4.30
C GLY A 17 -0.90 -5.23 2.98
N ILE A 18 -0.23 -6.38 2.94
CA ILE A 18 -0.19 -7.26 1.77
C ILE A 18 -1.15 -8.43 1.97
N ARG A 19 -1.88 -8.78 0.91
CA ARG A 19 -2.70 -9.98 0.86
C ARG A 19 -2.18 -10.89 -0.24
N PHE A 20 -1.74 -12.08 0.11
CA PHE A 20 -1.18 -13.05 -0.84
C PHE A 20 -1.71 -14.46 -0.58
N VAL A 21 -1.66 -15.30 -1.62
CA VAL A 21 -2.02 -16.72 -1.48
C VAL A 21 -0.76 -17.49 -1.12
N ASP A 22 -0.76 -18.10 0.06
CA ASP A 22 0.31 -19.02 0.43
C ASP A 22 0.11 -20.34 -0.32
N MET A 23 0.94 -20.59 -1.33
CA MET A 23 0.80 -21.77 -2.20
C MET A 23 1.04 -23.10 -1.46
N LYS A 24 1.76 -23.09 -0.33
CA LYS A 24 2.01 -24.30 0.47
C LYS A 24 0.77 -24.72 1.26
N SER A 25 0.14 -23.75 1.92
CA SER A 25 -1.04 -23.96 2.76
C SER A 25 -2.36 -23.74 2.03
N LYS A 26 -2.31 -23.24 0.78
CA LYS A 26 -3.47 -22.91 -0.08
C LYS A 26 -4.49 -22.00 0.59
N ILE A 27 -4.02 -21.13 1.48
CA ILE A 27 -4.84 -20.14 2.18
C ILE A 27 -4.44 -18.73 1.75
N VAL A 28 -5.41 -17.84 1.73
CA VAL A 28 -5.17 -16.40 1.62
C VAL A 28 -4.63 -15.93 2.97
N ARG A 29 -3.47 -15.31 2.96
CA ARG A 29 -2.89 -14.63 4.12
C ARG A 29 -2.88 -13.13 3.89
N GLU A 30 -3.07 -12.41 4.98
CA GLU A 30 -2.94 -10.97 5.03
C GLU A 30 -1.94 -10.65 6.11
N GLU A 31 -0.88 -9.93 5.75
CA GLU A 31 0.20 -9.56 6.64
C GLU A 31 0.38 -8.04 6.61
N PHE A 32 0.52 -7.46 7.79
CA PHE A 32 0.88 -6.07 7.96
C PHE A 32 2.37 -5.91 7.67
N VAL A 33 2.71 -4.98 6.77
CA VAL A 33 4.10 -4.76 6.37
C VAL A 33 4.73 -3.62 7.14
N GLY A 34 4.00 -2.51 7.31
CA GLY A 34 4.52 -1.33 7.99
C GLY A 34 3.65 -0.10 7.81
N MET A 35 4.06 0.97 8.48
CA MET A 35 3.55 2.33 8.25
C MET A 35 4.68 3.17 7.64
N VAL A 36 4.34 3.90 6.58
CA VAL A 36 5.21 4.84 5.90
C VAL A 36 4.66 6.23 6.16
N SER A 37 5.44 7.09 6.80
CA SER A 37 5.11 8.51 6.93
C SER A 37 5.33 9.18 5.58
N LEU A 38 4.28 9.74 4.99
CA LEU A 38 4.36 10.49 3.74
C LEU A 38 4.16 11.97 4.05
N GLU A 39 5.04 12.83 3.52
CA GLU A 39 4.86 14.28 3.64
C GLU A 39 3.72 14.79 2.74
N GLU A 40 3.40 14.04 1.67
CA GLU A 40 2.31 14.34 0.74
C GLU A 40 1.58 13.06 0.32
N MET A 41 0.25 13.03 0.48
CA MET A 41 -0.60 11.94 0.00
C MET A 41 -0.88 12.00 -1.51
N ASN A 42 0.18 12.03 -2.31
CA ASN A 42 0.08 11.92 -3.76
C ASN A 42 0.04 10.43 -4.18
N ALA A 43 -0.79 10.10 -5.17
CA ALA A 43 -0.90 8.72 -5.68
C ALA A 43 0.45 8.15 -6.15
N GLU A 44 1.34 9.00 -6.66
CA GLU A 44 2.71 8.62 -7.04
C GLU A 44 3.57 8.27 -5.83
N ALA A 45 3.48 9.05 -4.73
CA ALA A 45 4.22 8.79 -3.50
C ALA A 45 3.77 7.48 -2.85
N ILE A 46 2.46 7.23 -2.80
CA ILE A 46 1.87 5.98 -2.31
C ILE A 46 2.33 4.79 -3.16
N SER A 47 2.23 4.90 -4.49
CA SER A 47 2.65 3.84 -5.41
C SER A 47 4.14 3.53 -5.24
N THR A 48 4.97 4.57 -5.17
CA THR A 48 6.42 4.43 -4.98
C THR A 48 6.76 3.77 -3.64
N ALA A 49 6.10 4.18 -2.55
CA ALA A 49 6.28 3.57 -1.24
C ALA A 49 5.90 2.08 -1.25
N ILE A 50 4.78 1.72 -1.90
CA ILE A 50 4.37 0.33 -2.06
C ILE A 50 5.41 -0.46 -2.86
N LEU A 51 5.87 0.07 -4.00
CA LEU A 51 6.86 -0.58 -4.85
C LEU A 51 8.18 -0.82 -4.10
N GLN A 52 8.71 0.20 -3.42
CA GLN A 52 9.90 0.06 -2.59
C GLN A 52 9.72 -1.00 -1.51
N THR A 53 8.60 -0.95 -0.78
CA THR A 53 8.33 -1.92 0.30
C THR A 53 8.27 -3.35 -0.24
N LEU A 54 7.69 -3.55 -1.42
CA LEU A 54 7.64 -4.86 -2.07
C LEU A 54 9.03 -5.32 -2.53
N GLU A 55 9.86 -4.42 -3.07
CA GLU A 55 11.25 -4.71 -3.41
C GLU A 55 12.08 -5.09 -2.17
N GLU A 56 11.91 -4.37 -1.05
CA GLU A 56 12.56 -4.69 0.23
C GLU A 56 12.15 -6.07 0.77
N LEU A 57 10.88 -6.45 0.58
CA LEU A 57 10.39 -7.78 0.90
C LEU A 57 10.84 -8.86 -0.11
N GLY A 58 11.51 -8.49 -1.19
CA GLY A 58 11.91 -9.40 -2.28
C GLY A 58 10.72 -9.95 -3.07
N LEU A 59 9.57 -9.27 -3.02
CA LEU A 59 8.37 -9.67 -3.74
C LEU A 59 8.45 -9.21 -5.19
N ASN A 60 8.18 -10.14 -6.11
CA ASN A 60 8.19 -9.84 -7.53
C ASN A 60 6.96 -8.99 -7.88
N LEU A 61 7.19 -7.74 -8.32
CA LEU A 61 6.16 -6.80 -8.76
C LEU A 61 5.24 -7.36 -9.86
N LYS A 62 5.72 -8.33 -10.66
CA LYS A 62 4.89 -9.03 -11.66
C LYS A 62 3.78 -9.90 -11.06
N ASN A 63 3.93 -10.30 -9.81
CA ASN A 63 2.92 -11.07 -9.07
C ASN A 63 1.91 -10.16 -8.36
N LEU A 64 2.01 -8.84 -8.53
CA LEU A 64 1.06 -7.90 -7.96
C LEU A 64 -0.21 -7.86 -8.83
N VAL A 65 -1.26 -8.54 -8.38
CA VAL A 65 -2.49 -8.73 -9.17
C VAL A 65 -3.56 -7.68 -8.86
N GLY A 66 -3.39 -6.87 -7.82
CA GLY A 66 -4.34 -5.83 -7.45
C GLY A 66 -3.81 -4.92 -6.35
N GLN A 67 -4.06 -3.62 -6.51
CA GLN A 67 -3.84 -2.60 -5.48
C GLN A 67 -5.20 -2.16 -4.95
N GLY A 68 -5.35 -2.12 -3.63
CA GLY A 68 -6.58 -1.69 -2.97
C GLY A 68 -6.23 -0.61 -1.97
N TYR A 69 -6.87 0.53 -2.11
CA TYR A 69 -6.63 1.73 -1.32
C TYR A 69 -7.94 2.11 -0.64
N ASP A 70 -7.93 2.20 0.68
CA ASP A 70 -9.08 2.63 1.47
C ASP A 70 -8.76 4.00 2.09
N GLY A 71 -9.72 4.92 2.10
CA GLY A 71 -9.56 6.29 2.61
C GLY A 71 -8.98 7.33 1.63
N CYS A 72 -8.28 6.93 0.57
CA CYS A 72 -7.62 7.90 -0.31
C CYS A 72 -8.58 8.57 -1.31
N SER A 73 -9.03 9.78 -0.97
CA SER A 73 -9.81 10.65 -1.88
C SER A 73 -9.01 11.10 -3.11
N SER A 74 -7.68 11.11 -3.00
CA SER A 74 -6.72 11.56 -4.03
C SER A 74 -6.37 10.50 -5.08
N MET A 75 -6.86 9.27 -4.94
CA MET A 75 -6.73 8.22 -5.96
C MET A 75 -7.94 8.11 -6.89
N SER A 76 -8.79 9.14 -6.91
CA SER A 76 -9.64 9.37 -8.06
C SER A 76 -8.74 9.80 -9.21
N GLY A 77 -8.39 8.83 -10.06
CA GLY A 77 -7.69 9.10 -11.31
C GLY A 77 -8.40 10.26 -12.01
N CYS A 78 -7.61 11.19 -12.54
CA CYS A 78 -8.11 12.26 -13.39
C CYS A 78 -8.85 11.59 -14.57
N ILE A 79 -10.17 11.48 -14.48
CA ILE A 79 -11.02 11.20 -15.62
C ILE A 79 -11.03 12.52 -16.40
N SER A 80 -10.21 12.59 -17.46
CA SER A 80 -10.42 13.56 -18.54
C SER A 80 -11.46 13.01 -19.52
#